data_AF-S3J5J8-F1
#
_entry.id   AF-S3J5J8-F1
#
_cell.length_a   1.000
_cell.length_b   1.000
_cell.length_c   1.000
_cell.angle_alpha   90.00
_cell.angle_beta   90.00
_cell.angle_gamma   90.00
#
_symmetry.space_group_name_H-M   'P 1'
#
loop_
_entity.id
_entity.type
_entity.pdbx_description
1 polymer ?
#
loop_
_entity_poly.entity_id
_entity_poly.type
_entity_poly.pdbx_seq_one_letter_code
_entity_poly.pdbx_strand_id
1 'polypeptide(L)'
;MKEINFILSIFILSQLGFSLPLKAQSRCQATINSVVNEIESKGVRRVILTKRTVTNQGNPTNRTNEISFVLSPYNESYTSLDTRSDRIVDNIMRSPVLMKSYADRIVSNCQDIAVVMFGADQTDWGADFAIQSDGKTRPRDCIPSGSNLTANWNEMYCH
;
A
#
# COMPACT_ATOMS: atom_id res chain seq x y z
N MET A 1 -42.48 48.59 33.36
CA MET A 1 -42.51 47.18 33.80
C MET A 1 -43.54 46.41 32.98
N LYS A 2 -43.11 45.64 31.97
CA LYS A 2 -43.53 44.26 31.67
C LYS A 2 -42.96 43.79 30.31
N GLU A 3 -41.88 43.02 30.45
CA GLU A 3 -41.32 41.96 29.60
C GLU A 3 -41.99 41.65 28.26
N ILE A 4 -41.23 41.78 27.17
CA ILE A 4 -41.51 41.17 25.87
C ILE A 4 -40.71 39.86 25.81
N ASN A 5 -41.41 38.73 25.85
CA ASN A 5 -40.82 37.39 25.72
C ASN A 5 -40.27 37.19 24.30
N PHE A 6 -38.95 37.07 24.17
CA PHE A 6 -38.28 36.69 22.93
C PHE A 6 -37.95 35.20 22.98
N ILE A 7 -38.72 34.36 22.28
CA ILE A 7 -38.46 32.92 22.16
C ILE A 7 -37.30 32.75 21.16
N LEU A 8 -36.10 32.48 21.70
CA LEU A 8 -34.94 32.08 20.92
C LEU A 8 -35.11 30.61 20.50
N SER A 9 -35.66 30.38 19.30
CA SER A 9 -35.65 29.06 18.68
C SER A 9 -34.24 28.73 18.20
N ILE A 10 -33.49 27.99 19.01
CA ILE A 10 -32.20 27.41 18.64
C ILE A 10 -32.48 26.23 17.70
N PHE A 11 -32.39 26.46 16.40
CA PHE A 11 -32.25 25.37 15.42
C PHE A 11 -30.87 24.74 15.60
N ILE A 12 -30.79 23.67 16.39
CA ILE A 12 -29.66 22.75 16.40
C ILE A 12 -29.75 21.94 15.10
N LEU A 13 -29.22 22.51 14.02
CA LEU A 13 -28.94 21.75 12.80
C LEU A 13 -27.79 20.80 13.11
N SER A 14 -28.18 19.55 13.31
CA SER A 14 -27.39 18.32 13.27
C SER A 14 -26.14 18.47 12.40
N GLN A 15 -24.99 18.60 13.05
CA GLN A 15 -23.70 18.32 12.44
C GLN A 15 -23.63 16.81 12.15
N LEU A 16 -24.15 16.41 11.00
CA LEU A 16 -23.82 15.13 10.39
C LEU A 16 -22.32 15.16 10.08
N GLY A 17 -21.55 14.57 10.97
CA GLY A 17 -20.10 14.45 10.88
C GLY A 17 -19.66 13.62 9.68
N PHE A 18 -19.51 14.25 8.53
CA PHE A 18 -18.73 13.74 7.41
C PHE A 18 -17.25 14.18 7.54
N SER A 19 -16.58 13.76 8.62
CA SER A 19 -15.13 13.95 8.78
C SER A 19 -14.33 12.65 8.62
N LEU A 20 -14.97 11.58 8.14
CA LEU A 20 -14.39 10.25 7.96
C LEU A 20 -13.30 10.13 6.87
N PRO A 21 -13.38 10.80 5.69
CA PRO A 21 -12.39 10.54 4.63
C PRO A 21 -11.00 11.10 4.94
N LEU A 22 -10.91 12.29 5.55
CA LEU A 22 -9.64 12.93 5.87
C LEU A 22 -8.82 12.15 6.91
N LYS A 23 -9.49 11.60 7.93
CA LYS A 23 -8.84 10.79 8.97
C LYS A 23 -8.37 9.43 8.45
N ALA A 24 -9.12 8.81 7.53
CA ALA A 24 -8.71 7.55 6.92
C ALA A 24 -7.53 7.75 5.95
N GLN A 25 -7.55 8.82 5.15
CA GLN A 25 -6.46 9.15 4.23
C GLN A 25 -5.18 9.52 4.99
N SER A 26 -5.28 10.28 6.09
CA SER A 26 -4.12 10.61 6.93
C SER A 26 -3.51 9.36 7.58
N ARG A 27 -4.33 8.41 8.01
CA ARG A 27 -3.89 7.12 8.58
C ARG A 27 -3.20 6.23 7.55
N CYS A 28 -3.73 6.16 6.32
CA CYS A 28 -3.09 5.42 5.24
C CYS A 28 -1.69 5.97 4.93
N GLN A 29 -1.58 7.29 4.71
CA GLN A 29 -0.30 7.92 4.40
C GLN A 29 0.71 7.76 5.54
N ALA A 30 0.28 7.91 6.80
CA ALA A 30 1.14 7.68 7.96
C ALA A 30 1.65 6.23 8.01
N THR A 31 0.81 5.25 7.62
CA THR A 31 1.21 3.85 7.57
C THR A 31 2.23 3.59 6.45
N ILE A 32 2.00 4.14 5.26
CA ILE A 32 2.94 4.08 4.13
C ILE A 32 4.29 4.66 4.55
N ASN A 33 4.30 5.87 5.10
CA ASN A 33 5.52 6.54 5.56
C ASN A 33 6.23 5.73 6.67
N SER A 34 5.46 5.13 7.58
CA SER A 34 6.05 4.27 8.62
C SER A 34 6.74 3.04 8.04
N VAL A 35 6.17 2.40 7.02
CA VAL A 35 6.80 1.25 6.33
C VAL A 35 8.05 1.70 5.58
N VAL A 36 8.00 2.82 4.84
CA VAL A 36 9.17 3.41 4.16
C VAL A 36 10.29 3.67 5.16
N ASN A 37 10.00 4.41 6.24
CA ASN A 37 10.97 4.73 7.27
C ASN A 37 11.57 3.47 7.92
N GLU A 38 10.75 2.43 8.13
CA GLU A 38 11.24 1.17 8.69
C GLU A 38 12.22 0.48 7.73
N ILE A 39 11.89 0.40 6.43
CA ILE A 39 12.77 -0.17 5.40
C ILE A 39 14.09 0.61 5.30
N GLU A 40 14.01 1.94 5.24
CA GLU A 40 15.20 2.81 5.15
C GLU A 40 16.04 2.75 6.43
N SER A 41 15.41 2.65 7.61
CA SER A 41 16.12 2.49 8.88
C SER A 41 16.90 1.17 8.98
N LYS A 42 16.50 0.13 8.25
CA LYS A 42 17.27 -1.12 8.13
C LYS A 42 18.50 -0.96 7.23
N GLY A 43 18.60 0.15 6.50
CA GLY A 43 19.74 0.54 5.67
C GLY A 43 19.50 0.41 4.17
N VAL A 44 18.25 0.27 3.72
CA VAL A 44 17.92 0.47 2.30
C VAL A 44 18.11 1.94 1.95
N ARG A 45 18.78 2.22 0.83
CA ARG A 45 19.16 3.58 0.45
C ARG A 45 17.97 4.46 0.13
N ARG A 46 16.96 3.90 -0.54
CA ARG A 46 15.73 4.61 -0.93
C ARG A 46 14.60 3.63 -1.17
N VAL A 47 13.38 4.03 -0.83
CA VAL A 47 12.16 3.37 -1.30
C VAL A 47 11.42 4.27 -2.29
N ILE A 48 11.19 3.79 -3.51
CA ILE A 48 10.43 4.49 -4.54
C ILE A 48 8.99 3.96 -4.49
N LEU A 49 8.03 4.87 -4.30
CA LEU A 49 6.62 4.53 -4.29
C LEU A 49 6.00 4.82 -5.66
N THR A 50 5.32 3.82 -6.22
CA THR A 50 4.45 4.02 -7.39
C THR A 50 3.06 3.51 -7.07
N LYS A 51 2.06 4.05 -7.79
CA LYS A 51 0.66 3.66 -7.62
C LYS A 51 0.03 3.47 -8.99
N ARG A 52 -0.72 2.39 -9.15
CA ARG A 52 -1.48 2.10 -10.37
C ARG A 52 -2.84 1.53 -10.05
N THR A 53 -3.75 1.60 -11.01
CA THR A 53 -5.04 0.91 -10.93
C THR A 53 -4.83 -0.56 -11.31
N VAL A 54 -5.39 -1.48 -10.52
CA VAL A 54 -5.47 -2.90 -10.85
C VAL A 54 -6.83 -3.22 -11.47
N THR A 55 -6.82 -3.95 -12.57
CA THR A 55 -8.02 -4.31 -13.36
C THR A 55 -8.33 -5.81 -13.30
N ASN A 56 -7.70 -6.55 -12.40
CA ASN A 56 -7.74 -8.01 -12.40
C ASN A 56 -9.10 -8.55 -11.94
N GLN A 57 -9.63 -9.52 -12.70
CA GLN A 57 -10.87 -10.23 -12.39
C GLN A 57 -10.73 -11.03 -11.08
N GLY A 58 -11.82 -11.15 -10.32
CA GLY A 58 -11.87 -11.97 -9.11
C GLY A 58 -11.40 -11.30 -7.81
N ASN A 59 -11.12 -9.99 -7.81
CA ASN A 59 -10.90 -9.23 -6.59
C ASN A 59 -12.13 -9.36 -5.66
N PRO A 60 -11.98 -9.87 -4.42
CA PRO A 60 -13.10 -10.05 -3.50
C PRO A 60 -13.55 -8.74 -2.83
N THR A 61 -12.97 -7.60 -3.21
CA THR A 61 -13.21 -6.29 -2.60
C THR A 61 -13.53 -5.23 -3.67
N ASN A 62 -13.95 -4.04 -3.24
CA ASN A 62 -14.16 -2.88 -4.12
C ASN A 62 -12.90 -2.01 -4.30
N ARG A 63 -11.74 -2.47 -3.81
CA ARG A 63 -10.48 -1.71 -3.83
C ARG A 63 -9.82 -1.86 -5.19
N THR A 64 -9.28 -0.78 -5.74
CA THR A 64 -8.85 -0.75 -7.15
C THR A 64 -7.40 -0.38 -7.36
N ASN A 65 -6.63 -0.12 -6.31
CA ASN A 65 -5.26 0.37 -6.45
C ASN A 65 -4.22 -0.67 -6.00
N GLU A 66 -3.09 -0.66 -6.69
CA GLU A 66 -1.83 -1.24 -6.23
C GLU A 66 -0.89 -0.11 -5.82
N ILE A 67 -0.16 -0.33 -4.73
CA ILE A 67 1.00 0.46 -4.36
C ILE A 67 2.25 -0.43 -4.43
N SER A 68 3.28 0.05 -5.11
CA SER A 68 4.56 -0.64 -5.22
C SER A 68 5.60 0.06 -4.35
N PHE A 69 6.32 -0.72 -3.55
CA PHE A 69 7.49 -0.33 -2.78
C PHE A 69 8.72 -0.88 -3.53
N VAL A 70 9.35 -0.03 -4.33
CA VAL A 70 10.56 -0.41 -5.08
C VAL A 70 11.78 -0.03 -4.25
N LEU A 71 12.49 -1.04 -3.76
CA LEU A 71 13.65 -0.91 -2.89
C LEU A 71 14.90 -0.70 -3.74
N SER A 72 15.51 0.47 -3.60
CA SER A 72 16.65 0.89 -4.41
C SER A 72 17.91 0.92 -3.55
N PRO A 73 18.98 0.19 -3.94
CA PRO A 73 20.30 0.35 -3.35
C PRO A 73 21.11 1.49 -3.98
N TYR A 74 20.54 2.21 -4.93
CA TYR A 74 21.21 3.31 -5.64
C TYR A 74 20.94 4.66 -4.99
N ASN A 75 21.86 5.59 -5.22
CA ASN A 75 21.59 7.02 -4.99
C ASN A 75 20.55 7.56 -5.98
N GLU A 76 20.07 8.79 -5.75
CA GLU A 76 19.01 9.38 -6.58
C GLU A 76 19.37 9.49 -8.07
N SER A 77 20.64 9.75 -8.37
CA SER A 77 21.16 9.87 -9.73
C SER A 77 21.52 8.53 -10.39
N TYR A 78 21.34 7.40 -9.70
CA TYR A 78 21.72 6.06 -10.18
C TYR A 78 23.19 5.91 -10.60
N THR A 79 24.07 6.76 -10.06
CA THR A 79 25.50 6.77 -10.41
C THR A 79 26.35 5.91 -9.48
N SER A 80 25.82 5.53 -8.31
CA SER A 80 26.53 4.71 -7.33
C SER A 80 25.62 3.67 -6.70
N LEU A 81 26.04 2.41 -6.75
CA LEU A 81 25.46 1.30 -5.99
C LEU A 81 26.02 1.27 -4.56
N ASP A 82 25.15 1.31 -3.56
CA ASP A 82 25.50 1.02 -2.17
C ASP A 82 25.42 -0.49 -1.93
N THR A 83 26.58 -1.17 -1.94
CA THR A 83 26.67 -2.63 -1.78
C THR A 83 26.14 -3.14 -0.43
N ARG A 84 26.13 -2.30 0.61
CA ARG A 84 25.51 -2.66 1.89
C ARG A 84 24.00 -2.61 1.76
N SER A 85 23.47 -1.53 1.17
CA SER A 85 22.05 -1.42 0.87
C SER A 85 21.57 -2.57 0.00
N ASP A 86 22.33 -2.95 -1.02
CA ASP A 86 22.01 -4.04 -1.95
C ASP A 86 21.75 -5.37 -1.22
N ARG A 87 22.64 -5.74 -0.29
CA ARG A 87 22.45 -6.92 0.57
C ARG A 87 21.22 -6.83 1.46
N ILE A 88 20.88 -5.62 1.93
CA ILE A 88 19.69 -5.40 2.76
C ILE A 88 18.42 -5.52 1.91
N VAL A 89 18.43 -4.99 0.69
CA VAL A 89 17.34 -5.18 -0.29
C VAL A 89 17.13 -6.67 -0.54
N ASP A 90 18.18 -7.42 -0.87
CA ASP A 90 18.10 -8.88 -1.06
C ASP A 90 17.51 -9.58 0.17
N ASN A 91 17.98 -9.26 1.38
CA ASN A 91 17.43 -9.85 2.61
C ASN A 91 15.94 -9.56 2.83
N ILE A 92 15.48 -8.34 2.52
CA ILE A 92 14.06 -7.98 2.64
C ILE A 92 13.24 -8.73 1.59
N MET A 93 13.71 -8.75 0.33
CA MET A 93 13.05 -9.43 -0.79
C MET A 93 13.01 -10.96 -0.60
N ARG A 94 13.98 -11.55 0.12
CA ARG A 94 13.96 -12.97 0.55
C ARG A 94 13.09 -13.26 1.76
N SER A 95 12.42 -12.26 2.34
CA SER A 95 11.59 -12.44 3.52
C SER A 95 10.09 -12.23 3.22
N PRO A 96 9.40 -13.25 2.69
CA PRO A 96 7.95 -13.21 2.46
C PRO A 96 7.16 -12.83 3.73
N VAL A 97 7.61 -13.28 4.90
CA VAL A 97 6.96 -12.96 6.18
C VAL A 97 7.02 -11.47 6.49
N LEU A 98 8.18 -10.84 6.28
CA LEU A 98 8.34 -9.41 6.52
C LEU A 98 7.49 -8.60 5.53
N MET A 99 7.60 -8.91 4.23
CA MET A 99 6.83 -8.24 3.19
C MET A 99 5.32 -8.39 3.41
N LYS A 100 4.85 -9.59 3.78
CA LYS A 100 3.45 -9.82 4.14
C LYS A 100 3.02 -8.99 5.34
N SER A 101 3.86 -8.85 6.36
CA SER A 101 3.54 -8.04 7.54
C SER A 101 3.35 -6.57 7.20
N TYR A 102 4.17 -6.03 6.28
CA TYR A 102 4.00 -4.68 5.75
C TYR A 102 2.74 -4.58 4.90
N ALA A 103 2.49 -5.53 4.01
CA ALA A 103 1.30 -5.56 3.16
C ALA A 103 0.01 -5.57 4.00
N ASP A 104 -0.07 -6.44 5.02
CA ASP A 104 -1.20 -6.50 5.96
C ASP A 104 -1.42 -5.17 6.72
N ARG A 105 -0.32 -4.52 7.15
CA ARG A 105 -0.39 -3.18 7.77
C ARG A 105 -0.93 -2.15 6.78
N ILE A 106 -0.48 -2.15 5.53
CA ILE A 106 -0.93 -1.20 4.52
C ILE A 106 -2.42 -1.40 4.23
N VAL A 107 -2.85 -2.61 3.88
CA VAL A 107 -4.26 -2.85 3.49
C VAL A 107 -5.24 -2.66 4.65
N SER A 108 -4.83 -2.88 5.90
CA SER A 108 -5.68 -2.59 7.07
C SER A 108 -5.87 -1.09 7.32
N ASN A 109 -4.97 -0.25 6.84
CA ASN A 109 -4.99 1.20 7.05
C ASN A 109 -5.34 2.01 5.79
N CYS A 110 -5.28 1.40 4.61
CA CYS A 110 -5.56 2.03 3.32
C CYS A 110 -6.77 1.36 2.63
N GLN A 111 -7.90 2.06 2.58
CA GLN A 111 -9.17 1.49 2.11
C GLN A 111 -9.28 1.36 0.60
N ASP A 112 -8.37 1.96 -0.16
CA ASP A 112 -8.37 1.94 -1.63
C ASP A 112 -7.31 0.97 -2.20
N ILE A 113 -6.38 0.49 -1.37
CA ILE A 113 -5.29 -0.40 -1.76
C ILE A 113 -5.75 -1.86 -1.70
N ALA A 114 -5.69 -2.52 -2.86
CA ALA A 114 -6.04 -3.91 -3.09
C ALA A 114 -4.80 -4.81 -3.21
N VAL A 115 -3.69 -4.27 -3.73
CA VAL A 115 -2.43 -5.01 -3.91
C VAL A 115 -1.28 -4.16 -3.34
N VAL A 116 -0.36 -4.82 -2.65
CA VAL A 116 0.92 -4.23 -2.25
C VAL A 116 2.03 -5.03 -2.93
N MET A 117 2.81 -4.37 -3.77
CA MET A 117 3.93 -4.96 -4.47
C MET A 117 5.24 -4.50 -3.84
N PHE A 118 6.20 -5.41 -3.72
CA PHE A 118 7.59 -5.11 -3.38
C PHE A 118 8.46 -5.49 -4.57
N GLY A 119 9.44 -4.65 -4.92
CA GLY A 119 10.36 -4.91 -6.01
C GLY A 119 11.78 -4.48 -5.65
N ALA A 120 12.77 -5.17 -6.21
CA ALA A 120 14.16 -4.71 -6.19
C ALA A 120 14.43 -3.85 -7.43
N ASP A 121 14.84 -2.61 -7.21
CA ASP A 121 15.11 -1.64 -8.28
C ASP A 121 16.18 -2.16 -9.25
N GLN A 122 16.06 -1.84 -10.54
CA GLN A 122 16.91 -2.31 -11.63
C GLN A 122 16.91 -3.85 -11.85
N THR A 123 15.93 -4.56 -11.30
CA THR A 123 15.73 -6.01 -11.52
C THR A 123 14.29 -6.32 -11.92
N ASP A 124 14.05 -7.55 -12.38
CA ASP A 124 12.73 -8.15 -12.60
C ASP A 124 12.11 -8.74 -11.33
N TRP A 125 12.85 -8.77 -10.22
CA TRP A 125 12.40 -9.41 -9.00
C TRP A 125 11.33 -8.57 -8.27
N GLY A 126 10.12 -9.12 -8.25
CA GLY A 126 9.00 -8.59 -7.48
C GLY A 126 8.23 -9.65 -6.68
N ALA A 127 7.44 -9.18 -5.73
CA ALA A 127 6.48 -9.99 -4.97
C ALA A 127 5.20 -9.17 -4.71
N ASP A 128 4.07 -9.70 -5.16
CA ASP A 128 2.76 -9.08 -4.96
C ASP A 128 1.99 -9.73 -3.80
N PHE A 129 1.30 -8.91 -3.02
CA PHE A 129 0.42 -9.34 -1.93
C PHE A 129 -0.98 -8.77 -2.17
N ALA A 130 -1.94 -9.65 -2.46
CA ALA A 130 -3.32 -9.27 -2.80
C ALA A 130 -4.25 -9.40 -1.58
N ILE A 131 -5.16 -8.44 -1.40
CA ILE A 131 -6.18 -8.48 -0.35
C ILE A 131 -7.16 -9.63 -0.55
N GLN A 132 -7.55 -10.27 0.54
CA GLN A 132 -8.56 -11.33 0.60
C GLN A 132 -9.83 -10.83 1.31
N SER A 133 -10.90 -11.63 1.27
CA SER A 133 -12.18 -11.27 1.89
C SER A 133 -12.11 -11.10 3.42
N ASP A 134 -11.11 -11.68 4.08
CA ASP A 134 -10.86 -11.52 5.52
C ASP A 134 -10.12 -10.21 5.89
N GLY A 135 -9.80 -9.38 4.89
CA GLY A 135 -9.09 -8.11 5.06
C GLY A 135 -7.58 -8.23 5.23
N LYS A 136 -7.01 -9.44 5.14
CA LYS A 136 -5.56 -9.68 5.12
C LYS A 136 -5.08 -9.90 3.69
N THR A 137 -3.76 -9.87 3.52
CA THR A 137 -3.12 -10.16 2.24
C THR A 137 -2.66 -11.61 2.12
N ARG A 138 -2.60 -12.09 0.90
CA ARG A 138 -1.95 -13.35 0.50
C ARG A 138 -0.91 -13.03 -0.58
N PRO A 139 0.29 -13.64 -0.56
CA PRO A 139 1.20 -13.57 -1.69
C PRO A 139 0.54 -14.14 -2.95
N ARG A 140 0.72 -13.47 -4.09
CA ARG A 140 0.20 -13.93 -5.37
C ARG A 140 1.11 -15.01 -5.94
N ASP A 141 0.50 -16.00 -6.57
CA ASP A 141 1.16 -17.13 -7.20
C ASP A 141 1.76 -16.68 -8.53
N CYS A 142 3.01 -17.07 -8.75
CA CYS A 142 3.76 -16.83 -9.97
C CYS A 142 3.24 -17.72 -11.09
N ILE A 143 2.79 -17.14 -12.20
CA ILE A 143 2.46 -17.87 -13.44
C ILE A 143 3.42 -17.48 -14.58
N PRO A 144 3.79 -18.41 -15.48
CA PRO A 144 4.70 -18.13 -16.57
C PRO A 144 4.18 -17.03 -17.51
N SER A 145 5.05 -16.10 -17.89
CA SER A 145 4.79 -15.14 -18.97
C SER A 145 4.48 -15.88 -20.29
N GLY A 146 3.50 -15.39 -21.05
CA GLY A 146 3.12 -15.96 -22.35
C GLY A 146 2.06 -17.05 -22.30
N SER A 147 1.54 -17.41 -21.12
CA SER A 147 0.28 -18.17 -21.06
C SER A 147 -0.85 -17.28 -21.60
N ASN A 148 -1.65 -17.75 -22.57
CA ASN A 148 -2.86 -17.07 -23.04
C ASN A 148 -3.98 -16.95 -21.96
N LEU A 149 -3.66 -17.26 -20.71
CA LEU A 149 -4.56 -17.23 -19.57
C LEU A 149 -4.55 -15.84 -18.97
N THR A 150 -5.71 -15.22 -18.80
CA THR A 150 -5.84 -14.03 -17.95
C THR A 150 -5.55 -14.44 -16.50
N ALA A 151 -4.56 -13.80 -15.86
CA ALA A 151 -4.23 -14.09 -14.47
C ALA A 151 -5.43 -13.85 -13.55
N ASN A 152 -5.72 -14.82 -12.68
CA ASN A 152 -6.72 -14.66 -11.64
C ASN A 152 -6.25 -13.68 -10.56
N TRP A 153 -7.16 -13.29 -9.65
CA TRP A 153 -6.85 -12.35 -8.58
C TRP A 153 -5.58 -12.67 -7.80
N ASN A 154 -5.40 -13.94 -7.44
CA ASN A 154 -4.25 -14.41 -6.66
C ASN A 154 -3.05 -14.82 -7.52
N GLU A 155 -3.01 -14.48 -8.81
CA GLU A 155 -1.92 -14.86 -9.73
C GLU A 155 -1.25 -13.63 -10.36
N MET A 156 0.07 -13.66 -10.55
CA MET A 156 0.84 -12.63 -11.24
C MET A 156 1.76 -13.26 -12.28
N TYR A 157 1.99 -12.58 -13.39
CA TYR A 157 3.01 -13.03 -14.35
C TYR A 157 4.40 -12.81 -13.79
N CYS A 158 5.22 -13.82 -13.93
CA CYS A 158 6.65 -13.71 -13.64
C CYS A 158 7.42 -13.34 -14.89
N HIS A 159 8.35 -12.42 -14.71
CA HIS A 159 9.28 -11.96 -15.73
C HIS A 159 10.68 -12.47 -15.40
#